data_AF-A0A6S7LTX7-F1
#
_entry.id   AF-A0A6S7LTX7-F1
#
_cell.length_a   1.000
_cell.length_b   1.000
_cell.length_c   1.000
_cell.angle_alpha   90.00
_cell.angle_beta   90.00
_cell.angle_gamma   90.00
#
_symmetry.space_group_name_H-M   'P 1'
#
loop_
_entity.id
_entity.type
_entity.pdbx_description
1 polymer ?
#
loop_
_entity_poly.entity_id
_entity_poly.type
_entity_poly.pdbx_seq_one_letter_code
_entity_poly.pdbx_strand_id
1 'polypeptide(L)'
;MVLPAVISNGTKTLKVNVMLDNCSTGSYVSDAAAEELTLQGKSQQLAISGTGGTEVKKHSRQVEVMVTSLDKTFSANLQANVLDNISSDTPAFEWSKLKKEWPHLQSIPFPNVAKRRQIDVLIGSDNPIFHHILQEFRRSSKSYFTRTYRTNHTEEQGPDDILRRFWELESIGIRDETERELTPDEKAAVAQVTDYI
;
A
#
# COMPACT_ATOMS: atom_id res chain seq x y z
N MET A 1 2.62 3.38 -0.61
CA MET A 1 4.06 3.71 -0.76
C MET A 1 4.43 3.72 -2.25
N VAL A 2 5.23 4.68 -2.74
CA VAL A 2 5.65 4.73 -4.14
C VAL A 2 7.10 4.29 -4.30
N LEU A 3 7.35 3.30 -5.17
CA LEU A 3 8.67 2.74 -5.43
C LEU A 3 8.86 2.50 -6.95
N PRO A 4 10.07 2.62 -7.48
CA PRO A 4 10.34 2.25 -8.86
C PRO A 4 10.41 0.73 -9.03
N ALA A 5 9.92 0.22 -10.16
CA ALA A 5 10.03 -1.18 -10.58
C ALA A 5 10.24 -1.27 -12.10
N VAL A 6 10.50 -2.49 -12.60
CA VAL A 6 10.45 -2.80 -14.03
C VAL A 6 9.19 -3.60 -14.31
N ILE A 7 8.44 -3.22 -15.33
CA ILE A 7 7.32 -4.00 -15.86
C ILE A 7 7.64 -4.54 -17.25
N SER A 8 7.12 -5.72 -17.58
CA SER A 8 7.44 -6.42 -18.82
C SER A 8 6.25 -7.21 -19.38
N ASN A 9 6.14 -7.23 -20.71
CA ASN A 9 5.22 -8.11 -21.44
C ASN A 9 5.92 -9.39 -21.97
N GLY A 10 7.17 -9.64 -21.56
CA GLY A 10 8.03 -10.72 -22.05
C GLY A 10 8.96 -10.32 -23.21
N THR A 11 8.62 -9.28 -23.97
CA THR A 11 9.42 -8.79 -25.13
C THR A 11 9.98 -7.38 -24.91
N LYS A 12 9.20 -6.52 -24.28
CA LYS A 12 9.54 -5.13 -23.93
C LYS A 12 9.53 -4.98 -22.43
N THR A 13 10.40 -4.09 -21.94
CA THR A 13 10.46 -3.73 -20.53
C THR A 13 10.37 -2.23 -20.38
N LEU A 14 9.76 -1.78 -19.28
CA LEU A 14 9.60 -0.37 -18.96
C LEU A 14 9.88 -0.16 -17.47
N LYS A 15 10.74 0.80 -17.14
CA LYS A 15 10.94 1.25 -15.76
C LYS A 15 9.83 2.23 -15.40
N VAL A 16 9.07 1.93 -14.35
CA VAL A 16 7.88 2.67 -13.91
C VAL A 16 7.94 3.01 -12.43
N ASN A 17 7.06 3.90 -11.98
CA ASN A 17 6.78 4.08 -10.55
C ASN A 17 5.49 3.32 -10.18
N VAL A 18 5.58 2.55 -9.11
CA VAL A 18 4.52 1.69 -8.58
C VAL A 18 4.07 2.23 -7.23
N MET A 19 2.77 2.42 -7.04
CA MET A 19 2.16 2.70 -5.75
C MET A 19 1.58 1.41 -5.16
N LEU A 20 2.15 0.96 -4.05
CA LEU A 20 1.55 -0.09 -3.22
C LEU A 20 0.47 0.56 -2.34
N ASP A 21 -0.78 0.18 -2.54
CA ASP A 21 -1.95 0.74 -1.86
C ASP A 21 -2.92 -0.36 -1.39
N ASN A 22 -2.76 -0.81 -0.14
CA ASN A 22 -3.66 -1.78 0.48
C ASN A 22 -5.09 -1.27 0.63
N CYS A 23 -5.32 0.04 0.57
CA CYS A 23 -6.67 0.62 0.67
C CYS A 23 -7.42 0.57 -0.66
N SER A 24 -6.75 0.22 -1.76
CA SER A 24 -7.41 -0.13 -3.02
C SER A 24 -7.75 -1.62 -3.05
N THR A 25 -8.96 -1.95 -3.50
CA THR A 25 -9.38 -3.33 -3.76
C THR A 25 -8.96 -3.84 -5.13
N GLY A 26 -8.46 -2.96 -6.01
CA GLY A 26 -8.05 -3.30 -7.38
C GLY A 26 -6.67 -2.78 -7.73
N SER A 27 -6.03 -3.45 -8.69
CA SER A 27 -4.77 -3.03 -9.28
C SER A 27 -4.95 -2.39 -10.65
N TYR A 28 -4.12 -1.39 -10.96
CA TYR A 28 -4.24 -0.55 -12.16
C TYR A 28 -2.90 -0.31 -12.85
N VAL A 29 -2.92 -0.21 -14.18
CA VAL A 29 -1.78 0.20 -15.02
C VAL A 29 -2.22 1.40 -15.87
N SER A 30 -1.33 2.38 -16.03
CA SER A 30 -1.63 3.58 -16.81
C SER A 30 -1.74 3.21 -18.29
N ASP A 31 -2.67 3.86 -18.99
CA ASP A 31 -2.87 3.65 -20.42
C ASP A 31 -1.57 3.89 -21.20
N ALA A 32 -0.84 4.96 -20.87
CA ALA A 32 0.47 5.26 -21.46
C ALA A 32 1.55 4.19 -21.21
N ALA A 33 1.52 3.46 -20.08
CA ALA A 33 2.43 2.34 -19.85
C ALA A 33 1.97 1.07 -20.59
N ALA A 34 0.67 0.83 -20.63
CA ALA A 34 0.07 -0.28 -21.34
C ALA A 34 0.30 -0.19 -22.86
N GLU A 35 0.18 1.01 -23.45
CA GLU A 35 0.46 1.27 -24.86
C GLU A 35 1.94 1.10 -25.21
N GLU A 36 2.85 1.66 -24.41
CA GLU A 36 4.30 1.56 -24.66
C GLU A 36 4.78 0.09 -24.64
N LEU A 37 4.28 -0.68 -23.66
CA LEU A 37 4.51 -2.12 -23.59
C LEU A 37 3.65 -2.93 -24.56
N THR A 38 2.70 -2.31 -25.26
CA THR A 38 1.81 -3.00 -26.20
C THR A 38 1.05 -4.15 -25.50
N LEU A 39 0.59 -3.92 -24.28
CA LEU A 39 -0.14 -4.92 -23.50
C LEU A 39 -1.45 -5.28 -24.21
N GLN A 40 -1.76 -6.57 -24.22
CA GLN A 40 -3.01 -7.11 -24.74
C GLN A 40 -3.87 -7.59 -23.58
N GLY A 41 -5.18 -7.54 -23.75
CA GLY A 41 -6.08 -7.80 -22.64
C GLY A 41 -7.55 -7.78 -23.03
N LYS A 42 -8.39 -8.23 -22.10
CA LYS A 42 -9.84 -8.34 -22.30
C LYS A 42 -10.51 -7.00 -21.98
N SER A 43 -11.27 -6.48 -22.94
CA SER A 43 -12.12 -5.30 -22.74
C SER A 43 -13.25 -5.59 -21.74
N GLN A 44 -13.53 -4.64 -20.86
CA GLN A 44 -14.56 -4.74 -19.83
C GLN A 44 -15.08 -3.37 -19.37
N GLN A 45 -16.21 -3.38 -18.65
CA GLN A 45 -16.70 -2.24 -17.90
C GLN A 45 -16.20 -2.34 -16.45
N LEU A 46 -15.53 -1.30 -15.98
CA LEU A 46 -14.98 -1.22 -14.63
C LEU A 46 -15.78 -0.16 -13.85
N ALA A 47 -16.28 -0.54 -12.68
CA ALA A 47 -16.85 0.38 -11.70
C ALA A 47 -15.83 0.64 -10.59
N ILE A 48 -15.52 1.92 -10.34
CA ILE A 48 -14.61 2.35 -9.28
C ILE A 48 -15.42 3.17 -8.29
N SER A 49 -15.44 2.71 -7.04
CA SER A 49 -16.14 3.40 -5.94
C SER A 49 -15.12 4.05 -5.00
N GLY A 50 -15.26 5.36 -4.79
CA GLY A 50 -14.48 6.12 -3.82
C GLY A 50 -15.13 6.16 -2.44
N THR A 51 -14.35 6.55 -1.43
CA THR A 51 -14.78 6.62 -0.02
C THR A 51 -15.90 7.64 0.24
N GLY A 52 -16.16 8.57 -0.69
CA GLY A 52 -17.27 9.52 -0.63
C GLY A 52 -18.59 9.01 -1.23
N GLY A 53 -18.72 7.71 -1.49
CA GLY A 53 -19.91 7.11 -2.12
C GLY A 53 -20.06 7.42 -3.62
N THR A 54 -19.03 8.00 -4.23
CA THR A 54 -18.98 8.27 -5.67
C THR A 54 -18.59 6.99 -6.41
N GLU A 55 -19.39 6.58 -7.38
CA GLU A 55 -19.07 5.48 -8.30
C GLU A 55 -18.86 6.03 -9.71
N VAL A 56 -17.75 5.65 -10.34
CA VAL A 56 -17.45 5.99 -11.74
C VAL A 56 -17.34 4.71 -12.54
N LYS A 57 -18.11 4.62 -13.63
CA LYS A 57 -18.01 3.53 -14.61
C LYS A 57 -17.13 3.95 -15.77
N LYS A 58 -16.10 3.17 -16.06
CA LYS A 58 -15.18 3.40 -17.16
C LYS A 58 -15.06 2.15 -18.03
N HIS A 59 -14.88 2.38 -19.32
CA HIS A 59 -14.37 1.33 -20.19
C HIS A 59 -12.91 1.08 -19.83
N SER A 60 -12.55 -0.17 -19.61
CA SER A 60 -11.20 -0.57 -19.25
C SER A 60 -10.82 -1.86 -19.98
N ARG A 61 -9.54 -2.22 -19.87
CA ARG A 61 -9.01 -3.48 -20.36
C ARG A 61 -8.25 -4.15 -19.23
N GLN A 62 -8.56 -5.41 -18.96
CA GLN A 62 -7.78 -6.23 -18.04
C GLN A 62 -6.55 -6.77 -18.75
N VAL A 63 -5.36 -6.48 -18.22
CA VAL A 63 -4.08 -6.90 -18.77
C VAL A 63 -3.32 -7.72 -17.74
N GLU A 64 -2.35 -8.50 -18.22
CA GLU A 64 -1.37 -9.19 -17.38
C GLU A 64 0.03 -8.64 -17.70
N VAL A 65 0.81 -8.35 -16.66
CA VAL A 65 2.16 -7.79 -16.80
C VAL A 65 3.08 -8.37 -15.73
N MET A 66 4.31 -8.70 -16.10
CA MET A 66 5.32 -9.11 -15.12
C MET A 66 5.89 -7.87 -14.44
N VAL A 67 5.87 -7.83 -13.11
CA VAL A 67 6.46 -6.76 -12.31
C VAL A 67 7.70 -7.33 -11.60
N THR A 68 8.84 -6.66 -11.76
CA THR A 68 10.13 -7.08 -11.21
C THR A 68 10.75 -5.95 -10.40
N SER A 69 11.25 -6.26 -9.20
CA SER A 69 12.01 -5.33 -8.37
C SER A 69 13.30 -4.89 -9.06
N LEU A 70 13.83 -3.70 -8.72
CA LEU A 70 15.04 -3.17 -9.39
C LEU A 70 16.28 -4.03 -9.16
N ASP A 71 16.38 -4.68 -8.00
CA ASP A 71 17.45 -5.63 -7.65
C ASP A 71 17.19 -7.05 -8.19
N LYS A 72 16.05 -7.27 -8.86
CA LYS A 72 15.61 -8.54 -9.45
C LYS A 72 15.43 -9.68 -8.45
N THR A 73 15.36 -9.39 -7.15
CA THR A 73 15.13 -10.40 -6.11
C THR A 73 13.67 -10.84 -6.01
N PHE A 74 12.75 -10.05 -6.55
CA PHE A 74 11.33 -10.33 -6.58
C PHE A 74 10.77 -10.10 -7.98
N SER A 75 9.94 -11.05 -8.44
CA SER A 75 9.20 -10.93 -9.69
C SER A 75 7.89 -11.70 -9.59
N ALA A 76 6.79 -11.08 -10.00
CA ALA A 76 5.46 -11.71 -10.02
C ALA A 76 4.60 -11.14 -11.14
N ASN A 77 3.70 -11.97 -11.67
CA ASN A 77 2.67 -11.49 -12.58
C ASN A 77 1.64 -10.65 -11.82
N LEU A 78 1.23 -9.56 -12.43
CA LEU A 78 0.18 -8.67 -11.97
C LEU A 78 -0.94 -8.68 -13.00
N GLN A 79 -2.14 -9.04 -12.58
CA GLN A 79 -3.36 -8.76 -13.32
C GLN A 79 -3.88 -7.38 -12.90
N ALA A 80 -4.10 -6.49 -13.85
CA ALA A 80 -4.47 -5.11 -13.57
C ALA A 80 -5.43 -4.55 -14.62
N ASN A 81 -6.20 -3.54 -14.23
CA ASN A 81 -7.09 -2.81 -15.11
C ASN A 81 -6.38 -1.58 -15.68
N VAL A 82 -6.53 -1.34 -16.97
CA VAL A 82 -5.94 -0.15 -17.61
C VAL A 82 -6.81 1.07 -17.34
N LEU A 83 -6.18 2.16 -16.87
CA LEU A 83 -6.81 3.46 -16.64
C LEU A 83 -6.02 4.59 -17.29
N ASP A 84 -6.73 5.58 -17.81
CA ASP A 84 -6.19 6.85 -18.31
C ASP A 84 -5.43 7.62 -17.22
N ASN A 85 -5.95 7.60 -16.00
CA ASN A 85 -5.35 8.26 -14.86
C ASN A 85 -5.55 7.44 -13.58
N ILE A 86 -4.44 7.05 -12.94
CA ILE A 86 -4.45 6.26 -11.71
C ILE A 86 -4.52 7.15 -10.47
N SER A 87 -3.64 8.15 -10.37
CA SER A 87 -3.39 8.90 -9.13
C SER A 87 -3.51 10.40 -9.28
N SER A 88 -4.12 10.88 -10.37
CA SER A 88 -4.18 12.29 -10.75
C SER A 88 -2.80 12.94 -10.72
N ASP A 89 -2.58 13.85 -9.77
CA ASP A 89 -1.38 14.69 -9.66
C ASP A 89 -0.36 14.15 -8.65
N THR A 90 -0.57 12.97 -8.07
CA THR A 90 0.35 12.40 -7.07
C THR A 90 1.71 12.11 -7.72
N PRO A 91 2.78 12.87 -7.41
CA PRO A 91 4.05 12.69 -8.07
C PRO A 91 4.88 11.61 -7.36
N ALA A 92 5.71 10.92 -8.12
CA ALA A 92 6.76 10.07 -7.57
C ALA A 92 7.91 10.95 -7.05
N PHE A 93 8.00 11.10 -5.74
CA PHE A 93 9.02 11.92 -5.09
C PHE A 93 10.42 11.30 -5.17
N GLU A 94 11.43 12.12 -5.49
CA GLU A 94 12.83 11.72 -5.54
C GLU A 94 13.47 11.72 -4.15
N TRP A 95 13.18 10.69 -3.37
CA TRP A 95 13.76 10.50 -2.03
C TRP A 95 15.29 10.48 -2.01
N SER A 96 15.95 10.05 -3.10
CA SER A 96 17.40 10.10 -3.24
C SER A 96 17.97 11.52 -3.13
N LYS A 97 17.19 12.54 -3.51
CA LYS A 97 17.53 13.96 -3.37
C LYS A 97 17.05 14.51 -2.03
N LEU A 98 15.80 14.27 -1.68
CA LEU A 98 15.16 14.84 -0.49
C LEU A 98 15.82 14.34 0.80
N LYS A 99 16.34 13.10 0.85
CA LYS A 99 16.96 12.53 2.07
C LYS A 99 18.09 13.36 2.69
N LYS A 100 18.68 14.29 1.92
CA LYS A 100 19.75 15.18 2.39
C LYS A 100 19.26 16.12 3.49
N GLU A 101 17.97 16.44 3.51
CA GLU A 101 17.34 17.35 4.49
C GLU A 101 17.18 16.70 5.87
N TRP A 102 17.26 15.37 5.97
CA TRP A 102 17.06 14.64 7.22
C TRP A 102 18.26 13.76 7.56
N PRO A 103 19.06 14.10 8.59
CA PRO A 103 20.26 13.34 8.96
C PRO A 103 20.02 11.84 9.16
N HIS A 104 18.85 11.46 9.68
CA HIS A 104 18.48 10.07 9.93
C HIS A 104 18.13 9.26 8.66
N LEU A 105 17.92 9.91 7.51
CA LEU A 105 17.64 9.26 6.21
C LEU A 105 18.88 9.19 5.29
N GLN A 106 19.99 9.85 5.65
CA GLN A 106 21.16 9.97 4.77
C GLN A 106 21.82 8.63 4.43
N SER A 107 21.76 7.65 5.33
CA SER A 107 22.30 6.30 5.09
C SER A 107 21.39 5.39 4.25
N ILE A 108 20.13 5.79 4.03
CA ILE A 108 19.16 4.93 3.32
C ILE A 108 19.39 5.01 1.80
N PRO A 109 19.57 3.88 1.10
CA PRO A 109 19.84 3.86 -0.33
C PRO A 109 18.54 3.96 -1.15
N PHE A 110 17.86 5.10 -1.10
CA PHE A 110 16.63 5.30 -1.89
C PHE A 110 16.92 5.22 -3.39
N PRO A 111 16.16 4.40 -4.16
CA PRO A 111 16.32 4.30 -5.59
C PRO A 111 15.79 5.56 -6.30
N ASN A 112 16.32 5.84 -7.49
CA ASN A 112 15.79 6.90 -8.34
C ASN A 112 14.47 6.45 -8.98
N VAL A 113 13.46 7.33 -8.92
CA VAL A 113 12.16 7.17 -9.59
C VAL A 113 12.34 7.01 -11.11
N ALA A 114 11.32 6.47 -11.78
CA ALA A 114 11.26 6.43 -13.24
C ALA A 114 11.16 7.84 -13.84
N LYS A 115 11.68 8.02 -15.06
CA LYS A 115 11.74 9.33 -15.74
C LYS A 115 10.37 10.00 -15.88
N ARG A 116 9.30 9.22 -16.00
CA ARG A 116 7.93 9.68 -16.17
C ARG A 116 7.40 10.47 -14.95
N ARG A 117 8.00 10.32 -13.75
CA ARG A 117 7.64 10.99 -12.47
C ARG A 117 6.17 10.89 -12.01
N GLN A 118 5.29 10.29 -12.79
CA GLN A 118 3.93 9.89 -12.40
C GLN A 118 3.92 8.44 -11.89
N ILE A 119 2.82 8.04 -11.26
CA ILE A 119 2.54 6.64 -10.93
C ILE A 119 1.96 5.97 -12.18
N ASP A 120 2.65 4.96 -12.69
CA ASP A 120 2.18 4.18 -13.84
C ASP A 120 1.48 2.88 -13.42
N VAL A 121 1.68 2.44 -12.17
CA VAL A 121 1.07 1.21 -11.63
C VAL A 121 0.60 1.45 -10.20
N LEU A 122 -0.64 1.07 -9.88
CA LEU A 122 -1.12 0.96 -8.50
C LEU A 122 -1.43 -0.51 -8.23
N ILE A 123 -0.90 -1.04 -7.13
CA ILE A 123 -1.14 -2.42 -6.71
C ILE A 123 -2.00 -2.41 -5.45
N GLY A 124 -3.21 -2.93 -5.61
CA GLY A 124 -4.21 -3.06 -4.57
C GLY A 124 -4.02 -4.29 -3.70
N SER A 125 -4.96 -4.48 -2.78
CA SER A 125 -5.07 -5.65 -1.92
C SER A 125 -5.48 -6.95 -2.64
N ASP A 126 -5.94 -6.85 -3.90
CA ASP A 126 -6.18 -7.99 -4.80
C ASP A 126 -4.91 -8.76 -5.15
N ASN A 127 -3.73 -8.17 -4.94
CA ASN A 127 -2.44 -8.81 -5.20
C ASN A 127 -1.54 -8.77 -3.94
N PRO A 128 -1.86 -9.54 -2.88
CA PRO A 128 -1.22 -9.44 -1.56
C PRO A 128 0.27 -9.80 -1.57
N ILE A 129 0.73 -10.58 -2.54
CA ILE A 129 2.14 -10.96 -2.66
C ILE A 129 3.08 -9.76 -2.80
N PHE A 130 2.61 -8.66 -3.42
CA PHE A 130 3.38 -7.43 -3.59
C PHE A 130 3.52 -6.60 -2.31
N HIS A 131 2.68 -6.87 -1.31
CA HIS A 131 2.68 -6.17 -0.03
C HIS A 131 3.45 -6.92 1.06
N HIS A 132 4.05 -8.06 0.73
CA HIS A 132 4.79 -8.86 1.70
C HIS A 132 6.10 -8.16 2.11
N ILE A 133 6.31 -8.05 3.42
CA ILE A 133 7.57 -7.54 3.98
C ILE A 133 8.61 -8.65 3.91
N LEU A 134 9.60 -8.50 3.02
CA LEU A 134 10.69 -9.47 2.88
C LEU A 134 11.66 -9.40 4.07
N GLN A 135 11.97 -8.19 4.56
CA GLN A 135 12.91 -7.97 5.66
C GLN A 135 12.52 -6.74 6.49
N GLU A 136 12.55 -6.88 7.82
CA GLU A 136 12.36 -5.79 8.78
C GLU A 136 13.71 -5.47 9.46
N PHE A 137 14.10 -4.19 9.48
CA PHE A 137 15.27 -3.74 10.21
C PHE A 137 14.84 -2.98 11.46
N ARG A 138 15.15 -3.51 12.65
CA ARG A 138 14.91 -2.84 13.93
C ARG A 138 16.20 -2.23 14.46
N ARG A 139 16.22 -0.92 14.74
CA ARG A 139 17.28 -0.32 15.56
C ARG A 139 16.99 -0.61 17.03
N SER A 140 18.01 -1.06 17.75
CA SER A 140 17.99 -1.13 19.22
C SER A 140 17.87 0.29 19.79
N SER A 141 16.65 0.72 20.11
CA SER A 141 16.39 1.88 20.96
C SER A 141 15.08 1.61 21.68
N LYS A 142 15.04 1.97 22.97
CA LYS A 142 14.04 1.59 23.98
C LYS A 142 12.66 1.25 23.41
N SER A 143 12.29 -0.01 23.61
CA SER A 143 11.13 -0.70 23.04
C SER A 143 9.81 -0.01 23.41
N TYR A 144 9.21 0.70 22.47
CA TYR A 144 7.75 0.75 22.37
C TYR A 144 7.32 -0.56 21.70
N PHE A 145 6.44 -1.31 22.34
CA PHE A 145 6.04 -2.65 21.91
C PHE A 145 5.18 -2.57 20.64
N THR A 146 5.79 -2.55 19.47
CA THR A 146 5.09 -2.76 18.19
C THR A 146 5.16 -4.25 17.86
N ARG A 147 4.03 -4.95 18.01
CA ARG A 147 3.90 -6.37 17.66
C ARG A 147 3.41 -6.49 16.22
N THR A 148 4.32 -6.74 15.29
CA THR A 148 4.00 -7.11 13.91
C THR A 148 3.66 -8.59 13.85
N TYR A 149 2.41 -8.94 13.53
CA TYR A 149 2.02 -10.32 13.29
C TYR A 149 2.40 -10.71 11.85
N ARG A 150 3.29 -11.69 11.72
CA ARG A 150 3.68 -12.27 10.44
C ARG A 150 2.97 -13.62 10.29
N THR A 151 2.08 -13.75 9.31
CA THR A 151 1.57 -15.07 8.94
C THR A 151 2.57 -15.73 8.00
N ASN A 152 3.13 -16.87 8.41
CA ASN A 152 4.17 -17.57 7.66
C ASN A 152 3.59 -18.71 6.80
N HIS A 153 2.29 -18.98 6.88
CA HIS A 153 1.64 -20.05 6.12
C HIS A 153 0.14 -19.78 6.06
N THR A 154 -0.41 -19.66 4.86
CA THR A 154 -1.82 -20.00 4.62
C THR A 154 -1.89 -21.52 4.46
N GLU A 155 -1.84 -22.25 5.57
CA GLU A 155 -2.62 -23.49 5.61
C GLU A 155 -4.08 -23.07 5.52
N GLU A 156 -4.90 -23.83 4.79
CA GLU A 156 -6.35 -23.65 4.65
C GLU A 156 -7.09 -23.90 5.99
N GLN A 157 -6.68 -23.23 7.06
CA GLN A 157 -7.55 -23.03 8.20
C GLN A 157 -8.60 -22.01 7.77
N GLY A 158 -9.88 -22.30 8.04
CA GLY A 158 -10.99 -21.46 7.62
C GLY A 158 -10.73 -20.00 8.00
N PRO A 159 -10.95 -19.04 7.09
CA PRO A 159 -10.62 -17.63 7.32
C PRO A 159 -11.20 -17.07 8.63
N ASP A 160 -12.29 -17.66 9.11
CA ASP A 160 -12.98 -17.30 10.34
C ASP A 160 -12.13 -17.49 11.61
N ASP A 161 -11.31 -18.54 11.71
CA ASP A 161 -10.55 -18.84 12.94
C ASP A 161 -9.36 -17.88 13.12
N ILE A 162 -8.74 -17.49 12.00
CA ILE A 162 -7.62 -16.54 11.99
C ILE A 162 -8.15 -15.14 12.28
N LEU A 163 -9.27 -14.75 11.66
CA LEU A 163 -9.92 -13.46 11.91
C LEU A 163 -10.46 -13.36 13.34
N ARG A 164 -11.01 -14.44 13.90
CA ARG A 164 -11.39 -14.51 15.33
C ARG A 164 -10.22 -14.26 16.25
N ARG A 165 -9.10 -14.98 16.07
CA ARG A 165 -7.90 -14.77 16.90
C ARG A 165 -7.34 -13.35 16.77
N PHE A 166 -7.35 -12.80 15.56
CA PHE A 166 -6.93 -11.41 15.34
C PHE A 166 -7.84 -10.44 16.10
N TRP A 167 -9.17 -10.59 16.00
CA TRP A 167 -10.11 -9.73 16.70
C TRP A 167 -10.09 -9.91 18.23
N GLU A 168 -9.84 -11.13 18.72
CA GLU A 168 -9.62 -11.42 20.13
C GLU A 168 -8.35 -10.75 20.68
N LEU A 169 -7.33 -10.55 19.84
CA LEU A 169 -6.10 -9.85 20.24
C LEU A 169 -6.26 -8.34 20.28
N GLU A 170 -7.04 -7.76 19.36
CA GLU A 170 -7.33 -6.33 19.36
C GLU A 170 -8.38 -5.93 20.41
N SER A 171 -9.28 -6.85 20.82
CA SER A 171 -10.22 -6.63 21.92
C SER A 171 -9.56 -6.56 23.30
N ILE A 172 -8.28 -6.94 23.43
CA ILE A 172 -7.50 -6.80 24.67
C ILE A 172 -7.43 -5.33 25.13
N GLY A 173 -7.61 -4.37 24.21
CA GLY A 173 -7.68 -2.94 24.51
C GLY A 173 -9.08 -2.33 24.59
N ILE A 174 -10.14 -3.06 24.21
CA ILE A 174 -11.53 -2.59 24.25
C ILE A 174 -12.24 -3.34 25.37
N ARG A 175 -12.06 -2.85 26.60
CA ARG A 175 -12.97 -3.20 27.69
C ARG A 175 -14.06 -2.14 27.68
N ASP A 176 -15.33 -2.55 27.77
CA ASP A 176 -16.39 -1.63 28.19
C ASP A 176 -16.06 -1.21 29.63
N GLU A 177 -15.32 -0.11 29.77
CA GLU A 177 -15.02 0.51 31.05
C GLU A 177 -16.28 1.23 31.53
N THR A 178 -17.25 0.47 32.04
CA THR A 178 -18.33 1.05 32.87
C THR A 178 -17.91 1.24 34.32
N GLU A 179 -16.72 0.80 34.74
CA GLU A 179 -16.21 1.00 36.12
C GLU A 179 -14.70 1.24 36.18
N ARG A 180 -14.13 2.11 35.35
CA ARG A 180 -12.78 2.62 35.62
C ARG A 180 -12.85 3.99 36.30
N GLU A 181 -12.35 4.06 37.53
CA GLU A 181 -12.13 5.34 38.20
C GLU A 181 -11.05 6.13 37.43
N LEU A 182 -11.43 7.33 36.99
CA LEU A 182 -10.54 8.25 36.29
C LEU A 182 -9.33 8.57 37.16
N THR A 183 -8.15 8.52 36.54
CA THR A 183 -6.90 8.96 37.16
C THR A 183 -6.94 10.47 37.44
N PRO A 184 -6.09 10.97 38.36
CA PRO A 184 -6.04 12.40 38.67
C PRO A 184 -5.79 13.29 37.44
N ASP A 185 -4.96 12.81 36.50
CA ASP A 185 -4.63 13.53 35.28
C ASP A 185 -5.81 13.54 34.29
N GLU A 186 -6.55 12.43 34.18
CA GLU A 186 -7.77 12.36 33.36
C GLU A 186 -8.87 13.25 33.93
N LYS A 187 -9.02 13.33 35.25
CA LYS A 187 -9.96 14.27 35.91
C LYS A 187 -9.61 15.72 35.62
N ALA A 188 -8.32 16.08 35.64
CA ALA A 188 -7.86 17.42 35.31
C ALA A 188 -8.09 17.77 33.82
N ALA A 189 -7.89 16.80 32.93
CA ALA A 189 -8.15 16.97 31.50
C ALA A 189 -9.64 17.17 31.19
N VAL A 190 -10.53 16.40 31.83
CA VAL A 190 -11.98 16.57 31.69
C VAL A 190 -12.40 17.95 32.21
N ALA A 191 -11.89 18.39 33.37
CA ALA A 191 -12.21 19.70 33.91
C ALA A 191 -11.85 20.86 32.97
N GLN A 192 -10.74 20.76 32.23
CA GLN A 192 -10.34 21.78 31.24
C GLN A 192 -11.28 21.84 30.01
N VAL A 193 -11.95 20.74 29.67
CA VAL A 193 -12.85 20.67 28.51
C VAL A 193 -14.25 21.18 28.87
N THR A 194 -14.70 20.98 30.12
CA THR A 194 -16.03 21.41 30.57
C THR A 194 -16.16 22.92 30.78
N ASP A 195 -15.05 23.67 30.89
CA ASP A 195 -15.05 25.14 31.02
C ASP A 195 -15.39 25.89 29.71
N TYR A 196 -15.71 25.18 28.62
CA TYR A 196 -16.05 25.76 27.31
C TYR A 196 -17.43 25.34 26.75
N ILE A 197 -18.32 24.80 27.59
CA ILE A 197 -19.74 24.54 27.27
C ILE A 197 -20.62 25.26 28.30
#